data_AF-A0A6N8Z0D4-F1
#
_entry.id   AF-A0A6N8Z0D4-F1
#
_cell.length_a   1.000
_cell.length_b   1.000
_cell.length_c   1.000
_cell.angle_alpha   90.00
_cell.angle_beta   90.00
_cell.angle_gamma   90.00
#
_symmetry.space_group_name_H-M   'P 1'
#
loop_
_entity.id
_entity.type
_entity.pdbx_description
1 polymer ?
#
loop_
_entity_poly.entity_id
_entity_poly.type
_entity_poly.pdbx_seq_one_letter_code
_entity_poly.pdbx_strand_id
1 'polypeptide(L)'
;MVVWGMEGVMGVREIDRSLVQWEMGVKDLQRRVILAPTPRERERWHALWLLAQGWTAAATAEMLDRDPHTIGRWAAVFGEGGPRALIFEQTGGSPPRLNRRNRRN
;
A
#
# COMPACT_ATOMS: atom_id res chain seq x y z
N MET A 1 7.62 -29.80 -1.45
CA MET A 1 7.69 -29.26 -0.07
C MET A 1 7.95 -27.77 -0.20
N VAL A 2 6.90 -26.96 -0.27
CA VAL A 2 7.03 -25.53 -0.53
C VAL A 2 7.13 -24.81 0.80
N VAL A 3 8.28 -24.19 1.05
CA VAL A 3 8.52 -23.33 2.22
C VAL A 3 7.68 -22.06 2.03
N TRP A 4 6.46 -22.07 2.54
CA TRP A 4 5.67 -20.87 2.79
C TRP A 4 5.60 -20.69 4.30
N GLY A 5 6.30 -19.70 4.85
CA GLY A 5 6.13 -19.43 6.28
C GLY A 5 7.24 -18.64 6.94
N MET A 6 7.61 -17.48 6.42
CA MET A 6 8.31 -16.43 7.22
C MET A 6 7.99 -14.98 6.79
N GLU A 7 7.36 -14.75 5.63
CA GLU A 7 7.05 -13.40 5.13
C GLU A 7 5.95 -12.67 5.94
N GLY A 8 5.13 -13.40 6.70
CA GLY A 8 3.99 -12.85 7.44
C GLY A 8 4.33 -12.12 8.74
N VAL A 9 5.54 -12.31 9.29
CA VAL A 9 5.94 -11.75 10.60
C VAL A 9 6.67 -10.41 10.45
N MET A 10 7.18 -10.09 9.26
CA MET A 10 7.97 -8.88 9.00
C MET A 10 7.10 -7.61 8.95
N GLY A 11 5.91 -7.68 8.34
CA GLY A 11 5.05 -6.51 8.14
C GLY A 11 4.51 -5.87 9.44
N VAL A 12 4.22 -6.68 10.46
CA VAL A 12 3.71 -6.19 11.76
C VAL A 12 4.81 -5.47 12.55
N ARG A 13 6.04 -5.98 12.50
CA ARG A 13 7.19 -5.35 13.19
C ARG A 13 7.68 -4.09 12.48
N GLU A 14 7.49 -4.02 11.17
CA GLU A 14 7.95 -2.91 10.35
C GLU A 14 7.02 -1.70 10.43
N ILE A 15 5.70 -1.93 10.53
CA ILE A 15 4.74 -0.84 10.68
C ILE A 15 4.89 -0.13 12.03
N ASP A 16 5.12 -0.87 13.13
CA ASP A 16 5.32 -0.28 14.45
C ASP A 16 6.55 0.64 14.50
N ARG A 17 7.68 0.20 13.92
CA ARG A 17 8.89 1.02 13.81
C ARG A 17 8.62 2.29 13.00
N SER A 18 7.96 2.15 11.85
CA SER A 18 7.65 3.27 10.97
C SER A 18 6.73 4.28 11.65
N LEU A 19 5.76 3.81 12.44
CA LEU A 19 4.87 4.66 13.22
C LEU A 19 5.64 5.48 14.27
N VAL A 20 6.57 4.87 14.99
CA VAL A 20 7.46 5.60 15.91
C VAL A 20 8.33 6.60 15.17
N GLN A 21 8.95 6.20 14.05
CA GLN A 21 9.82 7.07 13.24
C GLN A 21 9.10 8.33 12.76
N TRP A 22 7.83 8.22 12.39
CA TRP A 22 7.03 9.31 11.86
C TRP A 22 6.13 9.98 12.91
N GLU A 23 6.32 9.67 14.20
CA GLU A 23 5.56 10.20 15.34
C GLU A 23 4.04 10.05 15.16
N MET A 24 3.61 8.90 14.62
CA MET A 24 2.22 8.58 14.32
C MET A 24 1.70 7.45 15.20
N GLY A 25 0.46 7.58 15.65
CA GLY A 25 -0.27 6.50 16.32
C GLY A 25 -1.24 5.78 15.40
N VAL A 26 -1.75 4.64 15.88
CA VAL A 26 -2.81 3.87 15.21
C VAL A 26 -4.07 4.70 14.95
N LYS A 27 -4.40 5.64 15.84
CA LYS A 27 -5.52 6.58 15.65
C LYS A 27 -5.30 7.54 14.48
N ASP A 28 -4.05 7.94 14.21
CA ASP A 28 -3.73 8.80 13.07
C ASP A 28 -3.92 8.05 11.76
N LEU A 29 -3.55 6.76 11.70
CA LEU A 29 -3.85 5.90 10.56
C LEU A 29 -5.36 5.81 10.32
N GLN A 30 -6.16 5.53 11.36
CA GLN A 30 -7.62 5.49 11.26
C GLN A 30 -8.19 6.81 10.72
N ARG A 31 -7.71 7.95 11.24
CA ARG A 31 -8.13 9.28 10.78
C ARG A 31 -7.82 9.48 9.31
N ARG A 32 -6.66 9.01 8.83
CA ARG A 32 -6.29 9.10 7.40
C ARG A 32 -7.14 8.21 6.51
N VAL A 33 -7.56 7.03 6.97
CA VAL A 33 -8.55 6.21 6.23
C VAL A 33 -9.85 7.00 6.02
N ILE A 34 -10.36 7.62 7.08
CA ILE A 34 -11.62 8.38 7.02
C ILE A 34 -11.48 9.61 6.11
N LEU A 35 -10.38 10.35 6.25
CA LEU A 35 -10.17 11.63 5.57
C LEU A 35 -9.49 11.53 4.20
N ALA A 36 -9.12 10.33 3.73
CA ALA A 36 -8.38 10.17 2.49
C ALA A 36 -9.14 10.79 1.29
N PRO A 37 -8.48 11.64 0.49
CA PRO A 37 -9.12 12.40 -0.59
C PRO A 37 -9.50 11.52 -1.79
N THR A 38 -8.80 10.40 -2.00
CA THR A 38 -9.08 9.48 -3.10
C THR A 38 -9.34 8.06 -2.59
N PRO A 39 -10.12 7.24 -3.31
CA PRO A 39 -10.28 5.82 -2.98
C PRO A 39 -8.94 5.06 -2.93
N ARG A 40 -7.99 5.42 -3.79
CA ARG A 40 -6.68 4.76 -3.85
C ARG A 40 -5.81 5.07 -2.64
N GLU A 41 -5.82 6.32 -2.17
CA GLU A 41 -5.15 6.68 -0.91
C GLU A 41 -5.84 6.03 0.28
N ARG A 42 -7.17 5.99 0.28
CA ARG A 42 -7.96 5.33 1.33
C ARG A 42 -7.57 3.87 1.48
N GLU A 43 -7.48 3.15 0.37
CA GLU A 43 -7.07 1.74 0.32
C GLU A 43 -5.67 1.54 0.93
N ARG A 44 -4.70 2.39 0.56
CA ARG A 44 -3.33 2.34 1.11
C ARG A 44 -3.30 2.60 2.61
N TRP A 45 -4.02 3.64 3.07
CA TRP A 45 -4.13 3.94 4.50
C TRP A 45 -4.82 2.81 5.26
N HIS A 46 -5.82 2.17 4.65
CA HIS A 46 -6.56 1.08 5.27
C HIS A 46 -5.67 -0.14 5.47
N ALA A 47 -4.82 -0.46 4.49
CA ALA A 47 -3.83 -1.52 4.63
C ALA A 47 -2.89 -1.30 5.82
N LEU A 48 -2.31 -0.11 5.97
CA LEU A 48 -1.42 0.18 7.09
C LEU A 48 -2.14 0.14 8.44
N TRP A 49 -3.38 0.63 8.48
CA TRP A 49 -4.20 0.54 9.69
C TRP A 49 -4.45 -0.92 10.08
N LEU A 50 -4.82 -1.80 9.15
CA LEU A 50 -5.02 -3.22 9.41
C LEU A 50 -3.72 -3.90 9.90
N LEU A 51 -2.58 -3.62 9.27
CA LEU A 51 -1.28 -4.13 9.74
C LEU A 51 -0.97 -3.67 11.17
N ALA A 52 -1.23 -2.40 11.50
CA ALA A 52 -1.03 -1.85 12.84
C ALA A 52 -2.04 -2.39 13.88
N GLN A 53 -3.17 -2.97 13.44
CA GLN A 53 -4.08 -3.75 14.27
C GLN A 53 -3.62 -5.21 14.47
N GLY A 54 -2.44 -5.57 13.93
CA GLY A 54 -1.88 -6.92 14.03
C GLY A 54 -2.36 -7.88 12.94
N TRP A 55 -3.05 -7.41 11.90
CA TRP A 55 -3.41 -8.26 10.77
C TRP A 55 -2.16 -8.63 9.97
N THR A 56 -2.16 -9.84 9.40
CA THR A 56 -1.09 -10.26 8.50
C THR A 56 -1.22 -9.57 7.14
N ALA A 57 -0.12 -9.48 6.41
CA ALA A 57 -0.15 -8.96 5.04
C ALA A 57 -1.11 -9.77 4.15
N ALA A 58 -1.16 -11.10 4.31
CA ALA A 58 -2.05 -11.96 3.55
C ALA A 58 -3.53 -11.71 3.85
N ALA A 59 -3.92 -11.66 5.13
CA ALA A 59 -5.30 -11.37 5.53
C ALA A 59 -5.75 -9.96 5.11
N THR A 60 -4.83 -9.00 5.21
CA THR A 60 -5.05 -7.63 4.73
C THR A 60 -5.26 -7.59 3.22
N ALA A 61 -4.47 -8.35 2.46
CA ALA A 61 -4.58 -8.42 1.01
C ALA A 61 -5.92 -9.03 0.57
N GLU A 62 -6.33 -10.12 1.22
CA GLU A 62 -7.63 -10.77 0.98
C GLU A 62 -8.79 -9.79 1.21
N MET A 63 -8.79 -9.08 2.35
CA MET A 63 -9.83 -8.08 2.67
C MET A 63 -9.87 -6.92 1.66
N LEU A 64 -8.72 -6.53 1.11
CA LEU A 64 -8.64 -5.39 0.18
C LEU A 64 -8.67 -5.80 -1.29
N ASP A 65 -8.85 -7.09 -1.61
CA ASP A 65 -8.76 -7.64 -2.97
C ASP A 65 -7.44 -7.24 -3.66
N ARG A 66 -6.33 -7.52 -2.98
CA ARG A 66 -4.97 -7.20 -3.40
C ARG A 66 -4.04 -8.39 -3.22
N ASP A 67 -2.88 -8.30 -3.87
CA ASP A 67 -1.78 -9.23 -3.67
C ASP A 67 -1.01 -8.88 -2.37
N PRO A 68 -0.59 -9.87 -1.56
CA PRO A 68 0.16 -9.62 -0.33
C PRO A 68 1.46 -8.83 -0.51
N HIS A 69 2.17 -8.99 -1.63
CA HIS A 69 3.37 -8.20 -1.92
C HIS A 69 3.04 -6.73 -2.16
N THR A 70 1.81 -6.41 -2.62
CA THR A 70 1.35 -5.03 -2.73
C THR A 70 1.20 -4.39 -1.35
N ILE A 71 0.68 -5.15 -0.38
CA ILE A 71 0.56 -4.70 1.02
C ILE A 71 1.94 -4.44 1.61
N GLY A 72 2.86 -5.39 1.45
CA GLY A 72 4.26 -5.24 1.90
C GLY A 72 4.95 -4.03 1.27
N ARG A 73 4.74 -3.79 -0.03
CA ARG A 73 5.27 -2.62 -0.72
C ARG A 73 4.76 -1.31 -0.13
N TRP A 74 3.47 -1.21 0.21
CA TRP A 74 2.93 0.00 0.84
C TRP A 74 3.51 0.26 2.22
N ALA A 75 3.73 -0.80 3.02
CA ALA A 75 4.41 -0.68 4.31
C ALA A 75 5.86 -0.20 4.16
N ALA A 76 6.62 -0.78 3.22
CA ALA A 76 8.00 -0.36 2.94
C ALA A 76 8.08 1.10 2.46
N VAL A 77 7.24 1.48 1.48
CA VAL A 77 7.16 2.86 0.96
C VAL A 77 6.82 3.86 2.08
N PHE A 78 5.93 3.49 3.00
CA PHE A 78 5.63 4.31 4.17
C PHE A 78 6.80 4.39 5.15
N GLY A 79 7.51 3.28 5.42
CA GLY A 79 8.70 3.28 6.26
C GLY A 79 9.78 4.22 5.72
N GLU A 80 10.02 4.18 4.41
CA GLU A 80 11.04 4.98 3.73
C GLU A 80 10.67 6.47 3.60
N GLY A 81 9.46 6.77 3.11
CA GLY A 81 9.08 8.14 2.72
C GLY A 81 7.96 8.74 3.58
N GLY A 82 7.53 8.04 4.61
CA GLY A 82 6.51 8.51 5.55
C GLY A 82 5.16 8.75 4.91
N PRO A 83 4.34 9.63 5.52
CA PRO A 83 2.96 9.80 5.09
C PRO A 83 2.78 10.36 3.68
N ARG A 84 3.76 11.13 3.19
CA ARG A 84 3.72 11.72 1.84
C ARG A 84 3.89 10.66 0.76
N ALA A 85 4.60 9.57 1.06
CA ALA A 85 4.86 8.50 0.09
C ALA A 85 3.61 7.69 -0.28
N LEU A 86 2.54 7.77 0.53
CA LEU A 86 1.26 7.12 0.23
C LEU A 86 0.30 7.98 -0.58
N ILE A 87 0.58 9.29 -0.74
CA ILE A 87 -0.21 10.19 -1.59
C ILE A 87 -0.23 9.61 -3.01
N PHE A 88 -1.41 9.59 -3.62
CA PHE A 88 -1.55 9.10 -4.97
C PHE A 88 -1.47 10.27 -5.95
N GLU A 89 -0.33 10.40 -6.61
CA GLU A 89 -0.23 11.26 -7.78
C GLU A 89 -0.56 10.44 -9.03
N GLN A 90 -1.65 10.78 -9.71
CA GLN A 90 -2.00 10.16 -10.98
C GLN A 90 -1.06 10.69 -12.07
N THR A 91 0.01 9.95 -12.37
CA THR A 91 0.98 10.32 -13.42
C THR A 91 0.52 9.99 -14.85
N GLY A 92 -0.77 9.64 -15.03
CA GLY A 92 -1.32 9.22 -16.32
C GLY A 92 -1.65 10.38 -17.24
N GLY A 93 -0.76 10.71 -18.16
CA GLY A 93 -1.11 11.44 -19.38
C GLY A 93 -1.97 10.57 -20.32
N SER A 94 -2.70 11.20 -21.25
CA SER A 94 -3.46 10.49 -22.28
C SER A 94 -2.56 9.48 -23.01
N PRO A 95 -2.99 8.22 -23.19
CA PRO A 95 -2.21 7.25 -23.95
C PRO A 95 -1.88 7.81 -25.34
N PRO A 96 -0.66 7.58 -25.87
CA PRO A 96 -0.30 8.06 -27.20
C PRO A 96 -1.31 7.51 -28.22
N ARG A 97 -1.84 8.38 -29.08
CA ARG A 97 -2.75 7.97 -30.15
C ARG A 97 -2.01 6.98 -31.05
N LEU A 98 -2.41 5.71 -31.01
CA LEU A 98 -1.89 4.69 -31.92
C LEU A 98 -2.29 5.09 -33.35
N ASN A 99 -1.35 5.68 -34.10
CA ASN A 99 -1.56 5.96 -35.52
C ASN A 99 -1.58 4.62 -36.25
N ARG A 100 -2.75 4.25 -36.77
CA ARG A 100 -3.02 3.05 -37.58
C ARG A 100 -2.32 3.16 -38.94
N ARG A 101 -0.98 3.15 -38.96
CA ARG A 101 -0.17 3.09 -40.19
C ARG A 101 0.92 2.04 -40.06
N ASN A 102 0.51 0.77 -40.02
CA ASN A 102 1.33 -0.27 -40.62
C ASN A 102 0.45 -1.41 -41.17
N ARG A 103 -0.12 -1.18 -42.36
CA ARG A 103 -0.68 -2.24 -43.21
C ARG A 103 -0.15 -2.02 -44.61
N ARG A 104 1.09 -2.47 -44.86
CA ARG A 104 1.66 -2.77 -46.18
C ARG A 104 3.05 -3.38 -45.99
N ASN A 105 3.14 -4.70 -46.14
CA ASN A 105 3.78 -5.31 -47.32
C ASN A 105 3.30 -6.76 -47.41
#